data_AF-A0A124F8P6-F1
#
_entry.id   AF-A0A124F8P6-F1
#
_cell.length_a   1.000
_cell.length_b   1.000
_cell.length_c   1.000
_cell.angle_alpha   90.00
_cell.angle_beta   90.00
_cell.angle_gamma   90.00
#
_symmetry.space_group_name_H-M   'P 1'
#
loop_
_entity.id
_entity.type
_entity.pdbx_description
1 polymer ?
#
loop_
_entity_poly.entity_id
_entity_poly.type
_entity_poly.pdbx_seq_one_letter_code
_entity_poly.pdbx_strand_id
1 'polypeptide(L)'
;MSFQAEEAYKFVLRHISQGSIYEGVYRKDRWEYPVIAIREAIRNAVIHRDYSLSGKDIKIAIFDDKIEITSPGKLMPTIDFDDMESGQSDIRNKVLASVFKKLGIIEQWGNGLRLIAEELRKYPEIKFEWSEPGISFRITFRKINYNPEIQKGEDIQTATDYDRLSVEEKKVLLFLLDNEKISKKEAMNLINAKETKTKEVLKSLVEKNLIQRQGKGRSTYYVLKIKKEKVMSDKLLKGWKKVKLGEICEDISYGYTASAKSNPVGPKFLRITDIVPERINWDEVPYCEIDEKKAKKYKLEVGDIVVARTGATTGYNKIIKNNINSVFASYLIRYRINKEFVDPFFVWYNLQSPNWYGFVDNIIGGSAQPGANAKQFADFEFFLPTLPEQKAIASVLSSLDDKIDLLHRQNQTLEQMAQTLFRKWFIEDAKDDWEEVSLGDSDLATIISSGIEKFEGEKIYIKTGDVKDTNITGGTKITYESRPSRANMQPIKFSVWFAKKGGVRKLLMFDDYSDTDKYILSTGFSGLKTNELSHYYVWCFVLTKEFQEIKDSFVSGSVQPDITNEGIKNIIVLKPDEQILFKFNEIVKPLFYKYQQNKEQIRTLENLRDTLLPKLMSGEIKLKIRGE
;
A
#
# COMPACT_ATOMS: atom_id res chain seq x y z
N MET A 1 -9.85 -2.88 3.17
CA MET A 1 -9.89 -3.74 4.38
C MET A 1 -10.98 -3.35 5.38
N SER A 2 -10.97 -2.17 6.01
CA SER A 2 -12.06 -1.76 6.93
C SER A 2 -13.43 -1.69 6.22
N PHE A 3 -13.51 -1.06 5.05
CA PHE A 3 -14.71 -1.07 4.21
C PHE A 3 -15.13 -2.47 3.75
N GLN A 4 -14.16 -3.35 3.45
CA GLN A 4 -14.46 -4.73 3.06
C GLN A 4 -15.02 -5.55 4.22
N ALA A 5 -14.55 -5.32 5.46
CA ALA A 5 -15.11 -5.94 6.65
C ALA A 5 -16.55 -5.48 6.90
N GLU A 6 -16.83 -4.19 6.69
CA GLU A 6 -18.18 -3.62 6.80
C GLU A 6 -19.11 -4.14 5.70
N GLU A 7 -18.65 -4.19 4.45
CA GLU A 7 -19.42 -4.75 3.33
C GLU A 7 -19.63 -6.26 3.46
N ALA A 8 -18.66 -6.98 4.02
CA ALA A 8 -18.79 -8.39 4.39
C ALA A 8 -19.84 -8.60 5.48
N TYR A 9 -19.85 -7.75 6.51
CA TYR A 9 -20.88 -7.78 7.55
C TYR A 9 -22.27 -7.47 6.99
N LYS A 10 -22.41 -6.42 6.17
CA LYS A 10 -23.67 -6.12 5.46
C LYS A 10 -24.08 -7.24 4.50
N PHE A 11 -23.12 -7.90 3.86
CA PHE A 11 -23.39 -9.08 3.04
C PHE A 11 -24.03 -10.18 3.89
N VAL A 12 -23.50 -10.47 5.08
CA VAL A 12 -24.16 -11.43 5.99
C VAL A 12 -25.56 -10.99 6.35
N LEU A 13 -25.76 -9.74 6.78
CA LEU A 13 -27.09 -9.22 7.18
C LEU A 13 -28.14 -9.31 6.04
N ARG A 14 -27.72 -9.18 4.78
CA ARG A 14 -28.61 -9.32 3.61
C ARG A 14 -29.03 -10.77 3.31
N HIS A 15 -28.34 -11.75 3.87
CA HIS A 15 -28.52 -13.17 3.55
C HIS A 15 -28.91 -14.01 4.78
N ILE A 16 -29.24 -13.36 5.91
CA ILE A 16 -29.80 -14.01 7.10
C ILE A 16 -31.16 -13.37 7.43
N SER A 17 -32.06 -14.14 8.02
CA SER A 17 -33.40 -13.64 8.35
C SER A 17 -33.42 -12.86 9.68
N GLN A 18 -34.28 -11.85 9.77
CA GLN A 18 -34.59 -11.17 11.03
C GLN A 18 -36.03 -11.52 11.44
N GLY A 19 -36.16 -12.30 12.51
CA GLY A 19 -37.45 -12.63 13.12
C GLY A 19 -37.87 -11.59 14.16
N SER A 20 -39.10 -11.69 14.64
CA SER A 20 -39.60 -10.86 15.74
C SER A 20 -40.09 -11.75 16.86
N ILE A 21 -39.57 -11.54 18.07
CA ILE A 21 -40.00 -12.22 19.29
C ILE A 21 -40.79 -11.22 20.13
N TYR A 22 -41.92 -11.66 20.66
CA TYR A 22 -42.74 -10.87 21.57
C TYR A 22 -42.33 -11.17 23.01
N GLU A 23 -41.88 -10.15 23.73
CA GLU A 23 -41.61 -10.23 25.16
C GLU A 23 -42.64 -9.34 25.87
N GLY A 24 -43.75 -9.95 26.32
CA GLY A 24 -44.93 -9.21 26.78
C GLY A 24 -45.63 -8.47 25.63
N VAL A 25 -45.85 -7.16 25.79
CA VAL A 25 -46.55 -6.30 24.80
C VAL A 25 -45.59 -5.70 23.76
N TYR A 26 -44.28 -5.93 23.90
CA TYR A 26 -43.26 -5.30 23.05
C TYR A 26 -42.69 -6.31 22.06
N ARG A 27 -42.66 -5.89 20.79
CA ARG A 27 -41.96 -6.59 19.70
C ARG A 27 -40.46 -6.30 19.82
N LYS A 28 -39.65 -7.35 19.95
CA LYS A 28 -38.19 -7.28 19.83
C LYS A 28 -37.76 -8.03 18.58
N ASP A 29 -37.07 -7.33 17.69
CA ASP A 29 -36.52 -7.97 16.49
C ASP A 29 -35.23 -8.75 16.85
N ARG A 30 -35.15 -10.02 16.46
CA ARG A 30 -34.04 -10.94 16.72
C ARG A 30 -33.56 -11.54 15.41
N TRP A 31 -32.28 -11.38 15.11
CA TRP A 31 -31.64 -12.02 13.96
C TRP A 31 -31.56 -13.53 14.15
N GLU A 32 -31.61 -14.28 13.06
CA GLU A 32 -31.49 -15.75 13.05
C GLU A 32 -30.13 -16.25 13.56
N TYR A 33 -29.07 -15.47 13.37
CA TYR A 33 -27.73 -15.74 13.86
C TYR A 33 -27.22 -14.62 14.80
N PRO A 34 -26.25 -14.91 15.69
CA PRO A 34 -25.64 -13.90 16.57
C PRO A 34 -24.80 -12.90 15.78
N VAL A 35 -25.43 -11.85 15.25
CA VAL A 35 -24.78 -10.86 14.38
C VAL A 35 -23.61 -10.12 15.05
N ILE A 36 -23.67 -9.95 16.38
CA ILE A 36 -22.57 -9.34 17.15
C ILE A 36 -21.34 -10.27 17.16
N ALA A 37 -21.54 -11.58 17.38
CA ALA A 37 -20.48 -12.57 17.33
C ALA A 37 -19.90 -12.70 15.90
N ILE A 38 -20.77 -12.72 14.88
CA ILE A 38 -20.34 -12.79 13.48
C ILE A 38 -19.52 -11.56 13.09
N ARG A 39 -19.94 -10.36 13.51
CA ARG A 39 -19.19 -9.13 13.28
C ARG A 39 -17.79 -9.20 13.89
N GLU A 40 -17.69 -9.71 15.12
CA GLU A 40 -16.41 -9.87 15.80
C GLU A 40 -15.52 -10.93 15.12
N ALA A 41 -16.12 -12.03 14.69
CA ALA A 41 -15.49 -13.05 13.89
C ALA A 41 -14.90 -12.53 12.56
N ILE A 42 -15.65 -11.69 11.82
CA ILE A 42 -15.17 -11.04 10.58
C ILE A 42 -14.01 -10.09 10.90
N ARG A 43 -14.08 -9.32 11.99
CA ARG A 43 -12.99 -8.43 12.42
C ARG A 43 -11.73 -9.22 12.75
N ASN A 44 -11.85 -10.31 13.50
CA ASN A 44 -10.74 -11.19 13.85
C ASN A 44 -10.14 -11.86 12.60
N ALA A 45 -10.97 -12.25 11.63
CA ALA A 45 -10.49 -12.78 10.36
C ALA A 45 -9.58 -11.78 9.63
N VAL A 46 -9.87 -10.48 9.68
CA VAL A 46 -9.04 -9.43 9.06
C VAL A 46 -7.77 -9.17 9.88
N ILE A 47 -7.88 -9.03 11.20
CA ILE A 47 -6.74 -8.68 12.06
C ILE A 47 -5.70 -9.80 12.11
N HIS A 48 -6.15 -11.04 12.19
CA HIS A 48 -5.29 -12.22 12.32
C HIS A 48 -4.97 -12.89 10.99
N ARG A 49 -5.39 -12.32 9.85
CA ARG A 49 -4.99 -12.79 8.53
C ARG A 49 -3.47 -12.83 8.42
N ASP A 50 -2.95 -13.94 7.91
CA ASP A 50 -1.57 -14.02 7.46
C ASP A 50 -1.46 -13.36 6.08
N TYR A 51 -0.94 -12.12 6.07
CA TYR A 51 -0.78 -11.34 4.85
C TYR A 51 0.40 -11.80 3.98
N SER A 52 1.25 -12.71 4.45
CA SER A 52 2.31 -13.29 3.63
C SER A 52 1.79 -14.28 2.58
N LEU A 53 0.56 -14.81 2.76
CA LEU A 53 -0.08 -15.74 1.84
C LEU A 53 -0.77 -14.99 0.68
N SER A 54 0.01 -14.67 -0.36
CA SER A 54 -0.50 -14.06 -1.59
C SER A 54 -1.53 -14.96 -2.30
N GLY A 55 -2.57 -14.38 -2.89
CA GLY A 55 -3.62 -15.09 -3.63
C GLY A 55 -4.67 -15.82 -2.79
N LYS A 56 -4.64 -15.73 -1.45
CA LYS A 56 -5.66 -16.31 -0.57
C LYS A 56 -6.50 -15.25 0.14
N ASP A 57 -7.79 -15.18 -0.16
CA ASP A 57 -8.70 -14.23 0.47
C ASP A 57 -9.40 -14.80 1.71
N ILE A 58 -9.92 -13.89 2.55
CA ILE A 58 -10.89 -14.26 3.58
C ILE A 58 -12.18 -14.65 2.85
N LYS A 59 -12.72 -15.83 3.16
CA LYS A 59 -13.94 -16.35 2.54
C LYS A 59 -15.06 -16.39 3.56
N ILE A 60 -16.22 -15.85 3.19
CA ILE A 60 -17.45 -15.97 3.96
C ILE A 60 -18.44 -16.75 3.10
N ALA A 61 -18.92 -17.87 3.62
CA ALA A 61 -19.91 -18.71 2.95
C ALA A 61 -21.15 -18.84 3.85
N ILE A 62 -22.32 -18.61 3.26
CA ILE A 62 -23.61 -18.71 3.95
C ILE A 62 -24.37 -19.86 3.28
N PHE A 63 -24.76 -20.82 4.09
CA PHE A 63 -25.55 -21.98 3.72
C PHE A 63 -26.86 -21.94 4.52
N ASP A 64 -27.84 -22.74 4.10
CA ASP A 64 -29.14 -22.79 4.78
C ASP A 64 -29.00 -23.22 6.26
N ASP A 65 -28.04 -24.11 6.55
CA ASP A 65 -27.79 -24.69 7.87
C ASP A 65 -26.64 -24.04 8.67
N LYS A 66 -25.78 -23.22 8.03
CA LYS A 66 -24.58 -22.67 8.68
C LYS A 66 -23.98 -21.44 8.00
N ILE A 67 -23.16 -20.70 8.76
CA ILE A 67 -22.28 -19.63 8.26
C ILE A 67 -20.83 -20.02 8.53
N GLU A 68 -19.97 -19.94 7.52
CA GLU A 68 -18.53 -20.21 7.64
C GLU A 68 -17.71 -18.96 7.32
N ILE A 69 -16.72 -18.65 8.17
CA ILE A 69 -15.73 -17.60 7.92
C ILE A 69 -14.34 -18.25 7.96
N THR A 70 -13.62 -18.17 6.84
CA THR A 70 -12.28 -18.74 6.67
C THR A 70 -11.26 -17.62 6.47
N SER A 71 -10.25 -17.54 7.34
CA SER A 71 -9.13 -16.60 7.21
C SER A 71 -7.81 -17.33 6.88
N PRO A 72 -6.96 -16.78 5.99
CA PRO A 72 -5.62 -17.32 5.76
C PRO A 72 -4.72 -17.27 7.00
N GLY A 73 -3.97 -18.35 7.24
CA GLY A 73 -3.09 -18.53 8.39
C GLY A 73 -3.75 -19.37 9.49
N LYS A 74 -2.97 -20.24 10.13
CA LYS A 74 -3.39 -21.08 11.27
C LYS A 74 -3.57 -20.28 12.56
N LEU A 75 -4.19 -20.86 13.58
CA LEU A 75 -4.25 -20.31 14.93
C LEU A 75 -2.82 -20.17 15.49
N MET A 76 -2.59 -19.17 16.33
CA MET A 76 -1.30 -19.00 16.99
C MET A 76 -1.15 -20.04 18.12
N PRO A 77 0.03 -20.66 18.30
CA PRO A 77 0.24 -21.67 19.35
C PRO A 77 0.01 -21.17 20.78
N THR A 78 -0.01 -19.84 20.96
CA THR A 78 -0.22 -19.14 22.22
C THR A 78 -1.70 -18.94 22.59
N ILE A 79 -2.64 -19.37 21.74
CA ILE A 79 -4.09 -19.20 21.95
C ILE A 79 -4.75 -20.57 22.03
N ASP A 80 -5.38 -20.86 23.17
CA ASP A 80 -6.33 -21.97 23.28
C ASP A 80 -7.73 -21.49 22.88
N PHE A 81 -8.24 -21.99 21.74
CA PHE A 81 -9.55 -21.60 21.23
C PHE A 81 -10.70 -22.36 21.87
N ASP A 82 -10.41 -23.45 22.60
CA ASP A 82 -11.41 -24.23 23.32
C ASP A 82 -11.75 -23.57 24.68
N ASP A 83 -10.88 -22.70 25.20
CA ASP A 83 -11.13 -21.82 26.34
C ASP A 83 -11.41 -20.37 25.89
N MET A 84 -12.58 -20.15 25.29
CA MET A 84 -13.03 -18.83 24.82
C MET A 84 -13.28 -17.80 25.95
N GLU A 85 -13.32 -18.25 27.21
CA GLU A 85 -13.55 -17.43 28.39
C GLU A 85 -12.25 -16.92 29.04
N SER A 86 -11.11 -17.55 28.75
CA SER A 86 -9.79 -17.21 29.27
C SER A 86 -9.30 -15.78 28.99
N GLY A 87 -9.87 -15.10 27.99
CA GLY A 87 -9.44 -13.77 27.57
C GLY A 87 -8.03 -13.72 26.95
N GLN A 88 -7.48 -14.87 26.52
CA GLN A 88 -6.19 -14.94 25.85
C GLN A 88 -6.22 -14.19 24.51
N SER A 89 -5.18 -13.41 24.23
CA SER A 89 -5.08 -12.65 22.98
C SER A 89 -3.65 -12.46 22.54
N ASP A 90 -3.30 -13.08 21.42
CA ASP A 90 -2.07 -12.79 20.70
C ASP A 90 -2.41 -12.28 19.29
N ILE A 91 -1.86 -11.11 18.95
CA ILE A 91 -2.24 -10.37 17.74
C ILE A 91 -1.13 -10.51 16.71
N ARG A 92 -1.46 -11.19 15.60
CA ARG A 92 -0.57 -11.34 14.45
C ARG A 92 -0.13 -10.00 13.86
N ASN A 93 -1.05 -9.05 13.74
CA ASN A 93 -0.78 -7.74 13.13
C ASN A 93 -1.06 -6.57 14.10
N LYS A 94 -0.14 -6.31 15.05
CA LYS A 94 -0.28 -5.26 16.09
C LYS A 94 -0.53 -3.86 15.52
N VAL A 95 0.03 -3.54 14.36
CA VAL A 95 -0.18 -2.24 13.67
C VAL A 95 -1.61 -2.14 13.11
N LEU A 96 -2.08 -3.15 12.39
CA LEU A 96 -3.47 -3.19 11.88
C LEU A 96 -4.48 -3.14 13.03
N ALA A 97 -4.25 -3.90 14.10
CA ALA A 97 -5.08 -3.84 15.30
C ALA A 97 -5.11 -2.43 15.92
N SER A 98 -3.95 -1.75 16.01
CA SER A 98 -3.90 -0.37 16.52
C SER A 98 -4.68 0.62 15.65
N VAL A 99 -4.63 0.47 14.33
CA VAL A 99 -5.38 1.29 13.36
C VAL A 99 -6.89 1.01 13.48
N PHE A 100 -7.30 -0.25 13.54
CA PHE A 100 -8.71 -0.65 13.69
C PHE A 100 -9.30 -0.21 15.03
N LYS A 101 -8.49 -0.19 16.10
CA LYS A 101 -8.89 0.37 17.41
C LYS A 101 -9.16 1.87 17.30
N LYS A 102 -8.25 2.63 16.67
CA LYS A 102 -8.39 4.08 16.47
C LYS A 102 -9.58 4.44 15.56
N LEU A 103 -9.89 3.57 14.58
CA LEU A 103 -11.07 3.69 13.72
C LEU A 103 -12.39 3.32 14.44
N GLY A 104 -12.36 2.88 15.70
CA GLY A 104 -13.55 2.45 16.44
C GLY A 104 -14.13 1.11 15.96
N ILE A 105 -13.35 0.34 15.19
CA ILE A 105 -13.73 -0.96 14.65
C ILE A 105 -13.50 -2.07 15.67
N ILE A 106 -12.61 -1.89 16.66
CA ILE A 106 -12.47 -2.81 17.80
C ILE A 106 -12.44 -2.01 19.11
N GLU A 107 -13.07 -2.51 20.17
CA GLU A 107 -13.31 -1.75 21.41
C GLU A 107 -12.21 -1.97 22.47
N GLN A 108 -11.83 -3.22 22.75
CA GLN A 108 -10.77 -3.59 23.70
C GLN A 108 -10.04 -4.87 23.29
N TRP A 109 -8.84 -5.07 23.82
CA TRP A 109 -7.90 -6.13 23.45
C TRP A 109 -8.25 -7.38 24.26
N GLY A 110 -8.33 -8.54 23.61
CA GLY A 110 -8.58 -9.84 24.26
C GLY A 110 -10.00 -10.15 24.72
N ASN A 111 -10.98 -9.29 24.43
CA ASN A 111 -12.40 -9.57 24.72
C ASN A 111 -13.16 -10.21 23.54
N GLY A 112 -12.54 -10.41 22.38
CA GLY A 112 -13.24 -10.86 21.16
C GLY A 112 -13.86 -12.25 21.29
N LEU A 113 -13.12 -13.22 21.84
CA LEU A 113 -13.63 -14.58 22.09
C LEU A 113 -14.68 -14.59 23.21
N ARG A 114 -14.46 -13.80 24.26
CA ARG A 114 -15.45 -13.62 25.33
C ARG A 114 -16.76 -13.02 24.83
N LEU A 115 -16.71 -12.02 23.94
CA LEU A 115 -17.89 -11.42 23.32
C LEU A 115 -18.63 -12.42 22.44
N ILE A 116 -17.90 -13.24 21.67
CA ILE A 116 -18.48 -14.32 20.87
C ILE A 116 -19.19 -15.32 21.80
N ALA A 117 -18.55 -15.75 22.89
CA ALA A 117 -19.12 -16.68 23.86
C ALA A 117 -20.36 -16.10 24.56
N GLU A 118 -20.31 -14.86 25.04
CA GLU A 118 -21.45 -14.16 25.67
C GLU A 118 -22.65 -14.03 24.73
N GLU A 119 -22.40 -13.74 23.45
CA GLU A 119 -23.47 -13.62 22.47
C GLU A 119 -24.03 -15.00 22.08
N LEU A 120 -23.20 -16.04 21.95
CA LEU A 120 -23.65 -17.40 21.68
C LEU A 120 -24.55 -17.96 22.77
N ARG A 121 -24.39 -17.57 24.04
CA ARG A 121 -25.32 -17.95 25.13
C ARG A 121 -26.76 -17.47 24.88
N LYS A 122 -26.96 -16.40 24.11
CA LYS A 122 -28.29 -15.90 23.70
C LYS A 122 -28.86 -16.67 22.50
N TYR A 123 -28.09 -17.57 21.91
CA TYR A 123 -28.41 -18.35 20.71
C TYR A 123 -28.12 -19.85 20.92
N PRO A 124 -28.82 -20.52 21.87
CA PRO A 124 -28.61 -21.95 22.14
C PRO A 124 -28.89 -22.86 20.94
N GLU A 125 -29.61 -22.38 19.94
CA GLU A 125 -29.88 -23.09 18.68
C GLU A 125 -28.70 -23.08 17.69
N ILE A 126 -27.67 -22.27 17.95
CA ILE A 126 -26.47 -22.14 17.12
C ILE A 126 -25.27 -22.78 17.83
N LYS A 127 -24.73 -23.83 17.22
CA LYS A 127 -23.47 -24.45 17.60
C LYS A 127 -22.31 -23.70 16.96
N PHE A 128 -21.30 -23.37 17.75
CA PHE A 128 -20.06 -22.79 17.26
C PHE A 128 -18.97 -23.87 17.14
N GLU A 129 -18.31 -23.92 16.00
CA GLU A 129 -17.26 -24.89 15.67
C GLU A 129 -16.06 -24.17 15.03
N TRP A 130 -14.86 -24.72 15.17
CA TRP A 130 -13.66 -24.21 14.49
C TRP A 130 -12.81 -25.35 13.92
N SER A 131 -12.01 -25.08 12.89
CA SER A 131 -11.10 -26.04 12.26
C SER A 131 -9.96 -25.36 11.50
N GLU A 132 -8.91 -26.10 11.18
CA GLU A 132 -7.77 -25.62 10.39
C GLU A 132 -7.61 -26.35 9.04
N PRO A 133 -8.50 -26.11 8.05
CA PRO A 133 -8.38 -26.76 6.75
C PRO A 133 -7.14 -26.25 5.99
N GLY A 134 -6.11 -27.08 5.91
CA GLY A 134 -4.85 -26.79 5.21
C GLY A 134 -4.01 -25.73 5.94
N ILE A 135 -3.89 -24.54 5.36
CA ILE A 135 -3.15 -23.39 5.94
C ILE A 135 -4.08 -22.22 6.32
N SER A 136 -5.36 -22.50 6.48
CA SER A 136 -6.37 -21.51 6.83
C SER A 136 -7.03 -21.87 8.15
N PHE A 137 -7.49 -20.88 8.87
CA PHE A 137 -8.32 -21.01 10.05
C PHE A 137 -9.78 -20.77 9.68
N ARG A 138 -10.69 -21.64 10.11
CA ARG A 138 -12.13 -21.55 9.82
C ARG A 138 -12.95 -21.61 11.11
N ILE A 139 -13.95 -20.75 11.18
CA ILE A 139 -15.01 -20.79 12.18
C ILE A 139 -16.36 -21.02 11.51
N THR A 140 -17.26 -21.72 12.21
CA THR A 140 -18.56 -22.12 11.71
C THR A 140 -19.63 -21.88 12.77
N PHE A 141 -20.68 -21.17 12.39
CA PHE A 141 -21.93 -21.03 13.16
C PHE A 141 -22.97 -21.97 12.52
N ARG A 142 -23.32 -23.07 13.16
CA ARG A 142 -24.20 -24.13 12.62
C ARG A 142 -25.50 -24.23 13.40
N LYS A 143 -26.64 -24.32 12.72
CA LYS A 143 -27.94 -24.60 13.36
C LYS A 143 -28.00 -26.04 13.85
N ILE A 144 -28.38 -26.26 15.11
CA ILE A 144 -28.40 -27.61 15.73
C ILE A 144 -29.57 -28.46 15.20
N ASN A 145 -30.72 -27.85 14.90
CA ASN A 145 -31.96 -28.54 14.53
C ASN A 145 -32.46 -28.13 13.12
N TYR A 146 -31.57 -28.03 12.14
CA TYR A 146 -31.97 -27.67 10.78
C TYR A 146 -32.76 -28.81 10.11
N ASN A 147 -34.04 -28.58 9.82
CA ASN A 147 -34.88 -29.49 9.04
C ASN A 147 -35.32 -28.80 7.73
N PRO A 148 -34.82 -29.23 6.55
CA PRO A 148 -35.06 -28.55 5.28
C PRO A 148 -36.52 -28.54 4.81
N GLU A 149 -37.42 -29.32 5.42
CA GLU A 149 -38.84 -29.38 5.02
C GLU A 149 -39.74 -28.33 5.69
N ILE A 150 -39.31 -27.72 6.81
CA ILE A 150 -40.17 -26.87 7.65
C ILE A 150 -40.13 -25.37 7.26
N GLN A 151 -39.09 -24.91 6.55
CA GLN A 151 -38.83 -23.47 6.32
C GLN A 151 -39.36 -22.91 4.97
N LYS A 152 -40.21 -23.63 4.24
CA LYS A 152 -40.79 -23.16 2.96
C LYS A 152 -42.03 -22.27 3.10
N GLY A 153 -42.47 -21.96 4.31
CA GLY A 153 -43.66 -21.14 4.54
C GLY A 153 -43.39 -20.06 5.57
N GLU A 154 -42.89 -18.90 5.13
CA GLU A 154 -43.15 -17.55 5.69
C GLU A 154 -42.15 -16.53 5.08
N ASP A 155 -42.31 -16.23 3.80
CA ASP A 155 -41.65 -15.07 3.17
C ASP A 155 -42.48 -13.81 3.48
N ILE A 156 -42.09 -13.05 4.50
CA ILE A 156 -42.66 -11.72 4.77
C ILE A 156 -41.71 -10.64 4.26
N GLN A 157 -42.16 -9.95 3.21
CA GLN A 157 -41.53 -8.80 2.56
C GLN A 157 -41.30 -7.61 3.48
N THR A 158 -40.08 -7.07 3.51
CA THR A 158 -39.86 -5.62 3.70
C THR A 158 -38.73 -5.12 2.79
N ALA A 159 -39.11 -4.54 1.65
CA ALA A 159 -38.23 -3.96 0.64
C ALA A 159 -37.98 -2.47 0.93
N THR A 160 -36.71 -2.05 0.90
CA THR A 160 -36.34 -0.62 0.89
C THR A 160 -36.62 0.00 -0.48
N ASP A 161 -36.69 1.33 -0.61
CA ASP A 161 -37.04 2.00 -1.89
C ASP A 161 -36.09 1.66 -3.07
N TYR A 162 -34.91 1.07 -2.80
CA TYR A 162 -34.01 0.52 -3.82
C TYR A 162 -34.51 -0.83 -4.39
N ASP A 163 -35.21 -1.62 -3.59
CA ASP A 163 -35.76 -2.92 -3.97
C ASP A 163 -37.01 -2.79 -4.85
N ARG A 164 -37.62 -1.59 -4.88
CA ARG A 164 -38.73 -1.21 -5.76
C ARG A 164 -38.27 -0.75 -7.16
N LEU A 165 -36.96 -0.71 -7.41
CA LEU A 165 -36.41 -0.36 -8.71
C LEU A 165 -36.29 -1.61 -9.60
N SER A 166 -36.69 -1.49 -10.86
CA SER A 166 -36.51 -2.55 -11.84
C SER A 166 -35.02 -2.81 -12.10
N VAL A 167 -34.68 -4.00 -12.61
CA VAL A 167 -33.30 -4.36 -12.96
C VAL A 167 -32.71 -3.36 -13.97
N GLU A 168 -33.53 -2.88 -14.90
CA GLU A 168 -33.16 -1.89 -15.91
C GLU A 168 -32.94 -0.50 -15.29
N GLU A 169 -33.80 -0.09 -14.35
CA GLU A 169 -33.63 1.17 -13.59
C GLU A 169 -32.32 1.15 -12.79
N LYS A 170 -32.03 0.03 -12.11
CA LYS A 170 -30.78 -0.17 -11.36
C LYS A 170 -29.55 -0.08 -12.27
N LYS A 171 -29.58 -0.70 -13.46
CA LYS A 171 -28.49 -0.62 -14.44
C LYS A 171 -28.19 0.81 -14.87
N VAL A 172 -29.23 1.60 -15.19
CA VAL A 172 -29.07 3.00 -15.60
C VAL A 172 -28.49 3.85 -14.47
N LEU A 173 -28.94 3.65 -13.22
CA LEU A 173 -28.41 4.36 -12.06
C LEU A 173 -26.96 3.97 -11.75
N LEU A 174 -26.62 2.69 -11.85
CA LEU A 174 -25.25 2.21 -11.64
C LEU A 174 -24.30 2.81 -12.69
N PHE A 175 -24.71 2.81 -13.96
CA PHE A 175 -23.94 3.44 -15.02
C PHE A 175 -23.74 4.94 -14.78
N LEU A 176 -24.77 5.66 -14.32
CA LEU A 176 -24.68 7.08 -13.97
C LEU A 176 -23.89 7.36 -12.67
N LEU A 177 -23.66 6.37 -11.81
CA LEU A 177 -22.76 6.51 -10.68
C LEU A 177 -21.30 6.51 -11.13
N ASP A 178 -21.00 5.75 -12.19
CA ASP A 178 -19.66 5.60 -12.76
C ASP A 178 -19.39 6.60 -13.91
N ASN A 179 -20.43 7.20 -14.48
CA ASN A 179 -20.35 8.12 -15.63
C ASN A 179 -21.20 9.37 -15.39
N GLU A 180 -20.72 10.55 -15.79
CA GLU A 180 -21.37 11.83 -15.49
C GLU A 180 -22.77 11.99 -16.14
N LYS A 181 -23.00 11.34 -17.28
CA LYS A 181 -24.25 11.42 -18.06
C LYS A 181 -24.52 10.15 -18.86
N ILE A 182 -25.78 9.95 -19.22
CA ILE A 182 -26.20 8.89 -20.15
C ILE A 182 -27.14 9.47 -21.20
N SER A 183 -26.85 9.20 -22.48
CA SER A 183 -27.78 9.47 -23.58
C SER A 183 -28.80 8.35 -23.70
N LYS A 184 -29.92 8.62 -24.37
CA LYS A 184 -30.94 7.59 -24.62
C LYS A 184 -30.40 6.40 -25.42
N LYS A 185 -29.47 6.63 -26.37
CA LYS A 185 -28.86 5.57 -27.18
C LYS A 185 -27.97 4.66 -26.32
N GLU A 186 -27.20 5.26 -25.40
CA GLU A 186 -26.39 4.50 -24.44
C GLU A 186 -27.26 3.73 -23.46
N ALA A 187 -28.35 4.34 -22.97
CA ALA A 187 -29.32 3.65 -22.11
C ALA A 187 -29.95 2.45 -22.81
N MET A 188 -30.32 2.58 -24.10
CA MET A 188 -30.88 1.48 -24.90
C MET A 188 -29.90 0.29 -24.99
N ASN A 189 -28.63 0.58 -25.26
CA ASN A 189 -27.58 -0.44 -25.33
C ASN A 189 -27.32 -1.07 -23.95
N LEU A 190 -27.27 -0.26 -22.89
CA LEU A 190 -26.97 -0.68 -21.54
C LEU A 190 -28.02 -1.65 -20.96
N ILE A 191 -29.31 -1.36 -21.18
CA ILE A 191 -30.40 -2.21 -20.69
C ILE A 191 -30.82 -3.27 -21.71
N ASN A 192 -30.20 -3.27 -22.90
CA ASN A 192 -30.52 -4.15 -24.03
C ASN A 192 -32.03 -4.16 -24.38
N ALA A 193 -32.64 -2.97 -24.52
CA ALA A 193 -34.07 -2.84 -24.78
C ALA A 193 -34.40 -1.90 -25.94
N LYS A 194 -35.58 -2.12 -26.54
CA LYS A 194 -36.13 -1.26 -27.60
C LYS A 194 -36.42 0.15 -27.09
N GLU A 195 -36.56 1.07 -28.04
CA GLU A 195 -36.71 2.50 -27.78
C GLU A 195 -37.86 2.84 -26.82
N THR A 196 -39.02 2.20 -27.00
CA THR A 196 -40.22 2.42 -26.17
C THR A 196 -39.95 2.07 -24.70
N LYS A 197 -39.34 0.91 -24.45
CA LYS A 197 -39.06 0.45 -23.08
C LYS A 197 -38.00 1.31 -22.40
N THR A 198 -36.98 1.74 -23.15
CA THR A 198 -35.94 2.64 -22.62
C THR A 198 -36.51 4.00 -22.23
N LYS A 199 -37.46 4.53 -23.02
CA LYS A 199 -38.17 5.78 -22.68
C LYS A 199 -38.97 5.64 -21.39
N GLU A 200 -39.65 4.51 -21.17
CA GLU A 200 -40.38 4.24 -19.92
C GLU A 200 -39.44 4.19 -18.71
N VAL A 201 -38.32 3.47 -18.81
CA VAL A 201 -37.33 3.35 -17.72
C VAL A 201 -36.75 4.72 -17.36
N LEU A 202 -36.32 5.50 -18.35
CA LEU A 202 -35.79 6.84 -18.12
C LEU A 202 -36.85 7.81 -17.57
N LYS A 203 -38.09 7.72 -18.06
CA LYS A 203 -39.22 8.52 -17.56
C LYS A 203 -39.53 8.18 -16.11
N SER A 204 -39.61 6.90 -15.77
CA SER A 204 -39.83 6.40 -14.40
C SER A 204 -38.74 6.89 -13.45
N LEU A 205 -37.46 6.82 -13.84
CA LEU A 205 -36.35 7.35 -13.03
C LEU A 205 -36.39 8.87 -12.82
N VAL A 206 -36.90 9.63 -13.80
CA VAL A 206 -37.14 11.08 -13.67
C VAL A 206 -38.32 11.36 -12.74
N GLU A 207 -39.42 10.62 -12.88
CA GLU A 207 -40.61 10.74 -12.02
C GLU A 207 -40.31 10.36 -10.56
N LYS A 208 -39.51 9.31 -10.35
CA LYS A 208 -38.93 8.90 -9.05
C LYS A 208 -37.88 9.88 -8.52
N ASN A 209 -37.60 10.95 -9.24
CA ASN A 209 -36.72 12.05 -8.82
C ASN A 209 -35.23 11.67 -8.66
N LEU A 210 -34.79 10.57 -9.28
CA LEU A 210 -33.41 10.04 -9.15
C LEU A 210 -32.47 10.61 -10.22
N ILE A 211 -32.99 10.91 -11.40
CA ILE A 211 -32.25 11.53 -12.51
C ILE A 211 -32.99 12.76 -13.03
N GLN A 212 -32.28 13.64 -13.75
CA GLN A 212 -32.85 14.81 -14.42
C GLN A 212 -32.44 14.83 -15.89
N ARG A 213 -33.38 15.24 -16.75
CA ARG A 213 -33.17 15.37 -18.19
C ARG A 213 -32.55 16.73 -18.52
N GLN A 214 -31.50 16.75 -19.32
CA GLN A 214 -30.83 17.97 -19.82
C GLN A 214 -30.64 17.93 -21.35
N GLY A 215 -30.49 19.10 -21.97
CA GLY A 215 -30.34 19.27 -23.43
C GLY A 215 -31.68 19.38 -24.20
N LYS A 216 -31.60 19.62 -25.52
CA LYS A 216 -32.76 19.76 -26.42
C LYS A 216 -32.57 18.94 -27.70
N GLY A 217 -33.62 18.25 -28.16
CA GLY A 217 -33.57 17.47 -29.40
C GLY A 217 -32.53 16.34 -29.36
N ARG A 218 -31.65 16.28 -30.37
CA ARG A 218 -30.61 15.23 -30.52
C ARG A 218 -29.51 15.27 -29.44
N SER A 219 -29.37 16.37 -28.68
CA SER A 219 -28.42 16.51 -27.58
C SER A 219 -29.02 16.22 -26.19
N THR A 220 -30.14 15.48 -26.13
CA THR A 220 -30.77 15.11 -24.85
C THR A 220 -29.95 14.04 -24.12
N TYR A 221 -29.60 14.29 -22.85
CA TYR A 221 -28.98 13.34 -21.93
C TYR A 221 -29.58 13.43 -20.53
N TYR A 222 -29.27 12.45 -19.68
CA TYR A 222 -29.75 12.37 -18.30
C TYR A 222 -28.56 12.34 -17.34
N VAL A 223 -28.72 12.98 -16.18
CA VAL A 223 -27.71 13.04 -15.11
C VAL A 223 -28.38 12.75 -13.76
N LEU A 224 -27.64 12.25 -12.78
CA LEU A 224 -28.17 12.06 -11.42
C LEU A 224 -28.65 13.40 -10.84
N LYS A 225 -29.83 13.39 -10.20
CA LYS A 225 -30.39 14.59 -9.57
C LYS A 225 -29.67 14.95 -8.27
N ILE A 226 -29.03 13.96 -7.62
CA ILE A 226 -28.19 14.19 -6.44
C ILE A 226 -26.79 14.61 -6.92
N LYS A 227 -26.46 15.90 -6.77
CA LYS A 227 -25.10 16.41 -6.99
C LYS A 227 -24.14 15.72 -6.01
N LYS A 228 -23.30 14.82 -6.53
CA LYS A 228 -22.34 13.97 -5.80
C LYS A 228 -21.32 14.78 -4.95
N GLU A 229 -21.05 16.04 -5.28
CA GLU A 229 -19.95 16.81 -4.66
C GLU A 229 -20.36 17.84 -3.60
N LYS A 230 -21.58 18.42 -3.66
CA LYS A 230 -21.94 19.56 -2.79
C LYS A 230 -22.71 19.18 -1.53
N VAL A 231 -23.52 18.12 -1.57
CA VAL A 231 -24.33 17.69 -0.41
C VAL A 231 -23.58 16.69 0.49
N MET A 232 -22.65 15.91 -0.08
CA MET A 232 -21.80 14.99 0.70
C MET A 232 -20.73 15.74 1.48
N SER A 233 -20.05 16.72 0.86
CA SER A 233 -19.01 17.52 1.51
C SER A 233 -19.57 18.34 2.68
N ASP A 234 -20.71 19.03 2.50
CA ASP A 234 -21.34 19.83 3.55
C ASP A 234 -21.84 18.99 4.74
N LYS A 235 -22.22 17.72 4.54
CA LYS A 235 -22.62 16.80 5.63
C LYS A 235 -21.43 16.11 6.30
N LEU A 236 -20.38 15.77 5.56
CA LEU A 236 -19.18 15.07 6.07
C LEU A 236 -18.28 16.03 6.86
N LEU A 237 -18.17 17.28 6.44
CA LEU A 237 -17.34 18.34 7.04
C LEU A 237 -18.04 19.14 8.15
N LYS A 238 -19.18 18.66 8.66
CA LYS A 238 -19.95 19.36 9.70
C LYS A 238 -19.06 19.54 10.95
N GLY A 239 -18.52 20.76 11.13
CA GLY A 239 -17.61 21.14 12.22
C GLY A 239 -16.17 21.47 11.80
N TRP A 240 -15.75 21.19 10.56
CA TRP A 240 -14.41 21.54 10.08
C TRP A 240 -14.38 22.95 9.49
N LYS A 241 -13.35 23.72 9.81
CA LYS A 241 -13.18 25.09 9.33
C LYS A 241 -12.31 25.11 8.08
N LYS A 242 -12.74 25.78 7.01
CA LYS A 242 -11.88 26.03 5.86
C LYS A 242 -10.80 27.06 6.24
N VAL A 243 -9.54 26.74 5.98
CA VAL A 243 -8.37 27.60 6.30
C VAL A 243 -7.38 27.59 5.15
N LYS A 244 -6.52 28.61 5.10
CA LYS A 244 -5.34 28.64 4.24
C LYS A 244 -4.09 28.21 5.00
N LEU A 245 -3.14 27.59 4.31
CA LEU A 245 -1.83 27.22 4.89
C LEU A 245 -1.13 28.41 5.56
N GLY A 246 -1.19 29.59 4.94
CA GLY A 246 -0.58 30.79 5.50
C GLY A 246 -1.20 31.27 6.82
N GLU A 247 -2.49 31.04 7.03
CA GLU A 247 -3.24 31.52 8.20
C GLU A 247 -2.88 30.76 9.48
N ILE A 248 -2.32 29.56 9.34
CA ILE A 248 -1.98 28.66 10.46
C ILE A 248 -0.47 28.61 10.75
N CYS A 249 0.33 29.38 9.99
CA CYS A 249 1.77 29.45 10.18
C CYS A 249 2.14 30.61 11.11
N GLU A 250 3.09 30.39 12.01
CA GLU A 250 3.73 31.46 12.80
C GLU A 250 4.92 32.07 12.06
N ASP A 251 5.57 31.32 11.16
CA ASP A 251 6.63 31.81 10.29
C ASP A 251 6.60 31.13 8.91
N ILE A 252 6.85 31.92 7.88
CA ILE A 252 7.06 31.45 6.51
C ILE A 252 8.33 32.10 5.98
N SER A 253 9.35 31.29 5.72
CA SER A 253 10.68 31.81 5.37
C SER A 253 11.36 31.00 4.26
N TYR A 254 12.11 31.72 3.42
CA TYR A 254 13.04 31.11 2.49
C TYR A 254 14.32 30.70 3.21
N GLY A 255 14.97 29.64 2.72
CA GLY A 255 16.22 29.16 3.31
C GLY A 255 17.43 30.04 3.06
N TYR A 256 18.56 29.58 3.57
CA TYR A 256 19.86 30.22 3.46
C TYR A 256 20.55 29.89 2.13
N THR A 257 21.27 30.85 1.57
CA THR A 257 22.10 30.65 0.38
C THR A 257 23.53 30.37 0.82
N ALA A 258 24.00 29.14 0.59
CA ALA A 258 25.37 28.72 0.86
C ALA A 258 25.77 27.55 -0.04
N SER A 259 27.07 27.31 -0.15
CA SER A 259 27.62 26.12 -0.80
C SER A 259 27.59 24.92 0.15
N ALA A 260 27.20 23.76 -0.39
CA ALA A 260 27.26 22.50 0.35
C ALA A 260 28.70 22.02 0.51
N LYS A 261 29.01 21.46 1.68
CA LYS A 261 30.32 20.90 2.07
C LYS A 261 30.12 19.47 2.58
N SER A 262 31.02 18.55 2.22
CA SER A 262 30.99 17.17 2.72
C SER A 262 31.45 17.08 4.18
N ASN A 263 32.43 17.91 4.55
CA ASN A 263 33.00 17.93 5.89
C ASN A 263 32.09 18.71 6.87
N PRO A 264 32.08 18.35 8.17
CA PRO A 264 31.21 18.93 9.19
C PRO A 264 31.65 20.33 9.64
N VAL A 265 31.57 21.31 8.74
CA VAL A 265 32.00 22.71 8.95
C VAL A 265 30.92 23.60 9.59
N GLY A 266 29.79 23.03 9.99
CA GLY A 266 28.62 23.74 10.50
C GLY A 266 27.40 22.83 10.67
N PRO A 267 26.16 23.36 10.68
CA PRO A 267 24.95 22.55 10.69
C PRO A 267 24.76 21.79 9.38
N LYS A 268 23.93 20.74 9.41
CA LYS A 268 23.45 20.06 8.21
C LYS A 268 22.68 21.04 7.31
N PHE A 269 22.89 20.99 6.00
CA PHE A 269 22.32 21.90 5.01
C PHE A 269 21.34 21.15 4.10
N LEU A 270 20.06 21.19 4.45
CA LEU A 270 18.98 20.48 3.76
C LEU A 270 18.66 21.13 2.41
N ARG A 271 18.70 20.35 1.32
CA ARG A 271 18.46 20.80 -0.06
C ARG A 271 17.26 20.09 -0.69
N ILE A 272 16.86 20.55 -1.87
CA ILE A 272 15.81 19.88 -2.68
C ILE A 272 16.13 18.40 -2.90
N THR A 273 17.38 18.08 -3.25
CA THR A 273 17.82 16.68 -3.50
C THR A 273 17.62 15.76 -2.32
N ASP A 274 17.55 16.32 -1.11
CA ASP A 274 17.48 15.57 0.14
C ASP A 274 16.03 15.35 0.59
N ILE A 275 15.07 16.13 0.05
CA ILE A 275 13.63 16.00 0.34
C ILE A 275 12.83 15.30 -0.77
N VAL A 276 13.40 15.17 -1.98
CA VAL A 276 12.82 14.42 -3.10
C VAL A 276 12.71 12.92 -2.82
N PRO A 277 13.70 12.27 -2.18
CA PRO A 277 13.56 10.87 -1.78
C PRO A 277 12.42 10.65 -0.79
N GLU A 278 12.01 9.40 -0.63
CA GLU A 278 10.92 9.01 0.27
C GLU A 278 11.19 9.41 1.73
N ARG A 279 12.47 9.40 2.15
CA ARG A 279 12.91 9.84 3.46
C ARG A 279 14.09 10.79 3.36
N ILE A 280 14.21 11.68 4.34
CA ILE A 280 15.44 12.46 4.51
C ILE A 280 16.47 11.53 5.13
N ASN A 281 17.53 11.22 4.37
CA ASN A 281 18.69 10.53 4.91
C ASN A 281 19.65 11.55 5.51
N TRP A 282 19.52 11.83 6.81
CA TRP A 282 20.33 12.84 7.50
C TRP A 282 21.84 12.56 7.45
N ASP A 283 22.25 11.31 7.26
CA ASP A 283 23.67 10.96 7.12
C ASP A 283 24.25 11.51 5.81
N GLU A 284 23.47 11.50 4.74
CA GLU A 284 23.86 12.00 3.40
C GLU A 284 23.64 13.51 3.21
N VAL A 285 22.85 14.15 4.08
CA VAL A 285 22.66 15.61 4.03
C VAL A 285 24.03 16.28 4.25
N PRO A 286 24.48 17.20 3.38
CA PRO A 286 25.78 17.86 3.53
C PRO A 286 25.74 18.90 4.66
N TYR A 287 26.83 19.63 4.84
CA TYR A 287 26.95 20.73 5.79
C TYR A 287 27.10 22.08 5.07
N CYS A 288 26.95 23.18 5.78
CA CYS A 288 27.30 24.52 5.27
C CYS A 288 27.96 25.38 6.35
N GLU A 289 28.82 26.30 5.92
CA GLU A 289 29.36 27.36 6.77
C GLU A 289 28.31 28.47 6.96
N ILE A 290 28.06 28.83 8.21
CA ILE A 290 27.07 29.84 8.57
C ILE A 290 27.42 30.45 9.93
N ASP A 291 27.27 31.77 10.05
CA ASP A 291 27.45 32.46 11.34
C ASP A 291 26.33 32.12 12.33
N GLU A 292 26.61 32.24 13.62
CA GLU A 292 25.69 31.79 14.68
C GLU A 292 24.34 32.51 14.65
N LYS A 293 24.31 33.79 14.28
CA LYS A 293 23.08 34.58 14.20
C LYS A 293 22.19 34.09 13.07
N LYS A 294 22.75 33.84 11.88
CA LYS A 294 22.00 33.25 10.77
C LYS A 294 21.63 31.79 11.04
N ALA A 295 22.49 31.02 11.69
CA ALA A 295 22.20 29.64 12.07
C ALA A 295 20.93 29.54 12.91
N LYS A 296 20.77 30.43 13.90
CA LYS A 296 19.54 30.51 14.71
C LYS A 296 18.31 30.87 13.87
N LYS A 297 18.44 31.81 12.93
CA LYS A 297 17.35 32.24 12.04
C LYS A 297 16.84 31.12 11.12
N TYR A 298 17.74 30.37 10.51
CA TYR A 298 17.42 29.34 9.52
C TYR A 298 17.32 27.92 10.12
N LYS A 299 17.36 27.80 11.44
CA LYS A 299 17.31 26.51 12.13
C LYS A 299 15.99 25.79 11.82
N LEU A 300 16.10 24.53 11.45
CA LEU A 300 14.96 23.63 11.34
C LEU A 300 14.61 23.04 12.71
N GLU A 301 13.32 22.91 12.97
CA GLU A 301 12.75 22.34 14.19
C GLU A 301 11.78 21.21 13.85
N VAL A 302 11.56 20.31 14.81
CA VAL A 302 10.58 19.24 14.66
C VAL A 302 9.19 19.86 14.43
N GLY A 303 8.52 19.39 13.37
CA GLY A 303 7.23 19.91 12.92
C GLY A 303 7.32 21.03 11.87
N ASP A 304 8.52 21.53 11.55
CA ASP A 304 8.69 22.39 10.37
C ASP A 304 8.37 21.60 9.09
N ILE A 305 7.65 22.23 8.16
CA ILE A 305 7.38 21.66 6.84
C ILE A 305 8.19 22.43 5.81
N VAL A 306 9.01 21.73 5.03
CA VAL A 306 9.80 22.33 3.94
C VAL A 306 9.22 21.95 2.59
N VAL A 307 9.14 22.92 1.68
CA VAL A 307 8.57 22.76 0.33
C VAL A 307 9.57 23.24 -0.72
N ALA A 308 9.86 22.42 -1.73
CA ALA A 308 10.65 22.79 -2.89
C ALA A 308 9.87 23.75 -3.80
N ARG A 309 10.55 24.80 -4.26
CA ARG A 309 9.88 25.94 -4.92
C ARG A 309 10.17 26.10 -6.41
N THR A 310 11.04 25.28 -6.99
CA THR A 310 11.56 25.45 -8.35
C THR A 310 11.61 24.14 -9.14
N GLY A 311 11.43 24.23 -10.46
CA GLY A 311 11.64 23.14 -11.41
C GLY A 311 10.61 22.01 -11.29
N ALA A 312 10.98 20.83 -11.80
CA ALA A 312 10.13 19.63 -11.75
C ALA A 312 9.86 19.12 -10.31
N THR A 313 10.58 19.65 -9.33
CA THR A 313 10.44 19.33 -7.90
C THR A 313 9.52 20.31 -7.16
N THR A 314 8.95 21.31 -7.85
CA THR A 314 8.06 22.29 -7.20
C THR A 314 6.90 21.58 -6.51
N GLY A 315 6.64 21.90 -5.24
CA GLY A 315 5.59 21.30 -4.42
C GLY A 315 6.00 20.04 -3.66
N TYR A 316 7.16 19.43 -3.95
CA TYR A 316 7.71 18.35 -3.14
C TYR A 316 7.94 18.86 -1.72
N ASN A 317 7.49 18.11 -0.72
CA ASN A 317 7.51 18.57 0.66
C ASN A 317 7.84 17.46 1.67
N LYS A 318 8.44 17.86 2.79
CA LYS A 318 8.77 16.98 3.92
C LYS A 318 8.53 17.69 5.25
N ILE A 319 8.12 16.93 6.25
CA ILE A 319 8.10 17.36 7.65
C ILE A 319 9.40 16.95 8.35
N ILE A 320 9.93 17.84 9.18
CA ILE A 320 11.08 17.54 10.03
C ILE A 320 10.62 16.71 11.24
N LYS A 321 11.07 15.45 11.31
CA LYS A 321 10.74 14.52 12.39
C LYS A 321 11.79 14.43 13.51
N ASN A 322 13.02 14.87 13.23
CA ASN A 322 14.15 14.70 14.14
C ASN A 322 14.77 16.04 14.51
N ASN A 323 15.19 16.18 15.76
CA ASN A 323 15.90 17.37 16.22
C ASN A 323 17.38 17.28 15.82
N ILE A 324 17.68 17.57 14.55
CA ILE A 324 19.04 17.60 14.00
C ILE A 324 19.48 19.06 13.87
N ASN A 325 20.72 19.37 14.27
CA ASN A 325 21.31 20.69 14.05
C ASN A 325 21.43 20.96 12.53
N SER A 326 20.41 21.62 11.98
CA SER A 326 20.22 21.74 10.55
C SER A 326 19.60 23.08 10.17
N VAL A 327 19.97 23.53 8.98
CA VAL A 327 19.40 24.68 8.27
C VAL A 327 19.02 24.25 6.85
N PHE A 328 18.24 25.06 6.14
CA PHE A 328 17.68 24.70 4.83
C PHE A 328 18.12 25.66 3.73
N ALA A 329 18.26 25.14 2.51
CA ALA A 329 18.68 25.90 1.33
C ALA A 329 17.60 26.88 0.84
N SER A 330 18.01 27.97 0.19
CA SER A 330 17.11 29.04 -0.29
C SER A 330 16.09 28.62 -1.36
N TYR A 331 16.28 27.46 -1.97
CA TYR A 331 15.30 26.82 -2.87
C TYR A 331 14.21 26.03 -2.12
N LEU A 332 14.27 25.99 -0.79
CA LEU A 332 13.21 25.47 0.07
C LEU A 332 12.51 26.65 0.78
N ILE A 333 11.20 26.49 0.95
CA ILE A 333 10.35 27.36 1.76
C ILE A 333 9.95 26.58 3.01
N ARG A 334 10.18 27.15 4.19
CA ARG A 334 9.73 26.61 5.46
C ARG A 334 8.38 27.20 5.84
N TYR A 335 7.47 26.33 6.24
CA TYR A 335 6.21 26.65 6.91
C TYR A 335 6.29 26.13 8.33
N ARG A 336 6.36 27.04 9.30
CA ARG A 336 6.34 26.72 10.72
C ARG A 336 4.93 26.87 11.24
N ILE A 337 4.32 25.75 11.64
CA ILE A 337 2.93 25.69 12.06
C ILE A 337 2.79 26.17 13.50
N ASN A 338 1.76 26.97 13.78
CA ASN A 338 1.40 27.33 15.15
C ASN A 338 0.80 26.10 15.86
N LYS A 339 1.61 25.48 16.72
CA LYS A 339 1.30 24.22 17.43
C LYS A 339 0.25 24.36 18.53
N GLU A 340 -0.14 25.59 18.89
CA GLU A 340 -1.15 25.84 19.93
C GLU A 340 -2.52 25.29 19.52
N PHE A 341 -2.86 25.42 18.24
CA PHE A 341 -4.18 25.04 17.71
C PHE A 341 -4.13 24.05 16.53
N VAL A 342 -2.94 23.82 15.96
CA VAL A 342 -2.78 23.03 14.75
C VAL A 342 -1.69 21.98 14.89
N ASP A 343 -2.00 20.73 14.54
CA ASP A 343 -1.03 19.66 14.50
C ASP A 343 -0.22 19.71 13.18
N PRO A 344 1.14 19.84 13.22
CA PRO A 344 1.94 19.99 12.01
C PRO A 344 1.94 18.72 11.14
N PHE A 345 1.78 17.53 11.72
CA PHE A 345 1.71 16.29 10.94
C PHE A 345 0.40 16.20 10.17
N PHE A 346 -0.72 16.63 10.76
CA PHE A 346 -2.00 16.75 10.05
C PHE A 346 -1.88 17.69 8.84
N VAL A 347 -1.22 18.84 9.02
CA VAL A 347 -0.97 19.78 7.91
C VAL A 347 -0.11 19.11 6.85
N TRP A 348 1.01 18.50 7.23
CA TRP A 348 1.88 17.81 6.28
C TRP A 348 1.14 16.72 5.48
N TYR A 349 0.25 15.94 6.09
CA TYR A 349 -0.57 14.97 5.35
C TYR A 349 -1.52 15.61 4.33
N ASN A 350 -2.05 16.82 4.60
CA ASN A 350 -2.79 17.57 3.58
C ASN A 350 -1.89 17.94 2.39
N LEU A 351 -0.63 18.29 2.63
CA LEU A 351 0.37 18.56 1.59
C LEU A 351 0.88 17.28 0.89
N GLN A 352 0.49 16.09 1.36
CA GLN A 352 0.72 14.82 0.65
C GLN A 352 -0.50 14.36 -0.15
N SER A 353 -1.62 15.09 -0.06
CA SER A 353 -2.87 14.70 -0.71
C SER A 353 -2.89 15.05 -2.21
N PRO A 354 -3.74 14.38 -3.02
CA PRO A 354 -3.97 14.76 -4.41
C PRO A 354 -4.40 16.24 -4.59
N ASN A 355 -5.09 16.81 -3.59
CA ASN A 355 -5.52 18.21 -3.64
C ASN A 355 -4.34 19.18 -3.63
N TRP A 356 -3.29 18.88 -2.86
CA TRP A 356 -2.07 19.69 -2.85
C TRP A 356 -1.38 19.65 -4.21
N TYR A 357 -1.14 18.46 -4.76
CA TYR A 357 -0.45 18.35 -6.04
C TYR A 357 -1.25 18.97 -7.19
N GLY A 358 -2.57 18.79 -7.21
CA GLY A 358 -3.44 19.49 -8.18
C GLY A 358 -3.42 21.02 -8.02
N PHE A 359 -3.31 21.53 -6.79
CA PHE A 359 -3.13 22.97 -6.53
C PHE A 359 -1.78 23.47 -7.06
N VAL A 360 -0.70 22.73 -6.82
CA VAL A 360 0.64 23.06 -7.30
C VAL A 360 0.71 23.05 -8.83
N ASP A 361 0.12 22.04 -9.48
CA ASP A 361 0.08 21.93 -10.93
C ASP A 361 -0.62 23.13 -11.58
N ASN A 362 -1.71 23.63 -10.97
CA ASN A 362 -2.41 24.83 -11.42
C ASN A 362 -1.54 26.09 -11.31
N ILE A 363 -0.71 26.20 -10.27
CA ILE A 363 0.24 27.32 -10.12
C ILE A 363 1.31 27.26 -11.22
N ILE A 364 1.89 26.09 -11.45
CA ILE A 364 3.00 25.90 -12.39
C ILE A 364 2.51 26.08 -13.83
N GLY A 365 1.36 25.50 -14.20
CA GLY A 365 0.81 25.56 -15.55
C GLY A 365 0.47 26.97 -16.03
N GLY A 366 0.27 27.92 -15.10
CA GLY A 366 0.03 29.33 -15.40
C GLY A 366 1.28 30.22 -15.45
N SER A 367 2.48 29.68 -15.18
CA SER A 367 3.72 30.48 -15.04
C SER A 367 4.69 30.26 -16.20
N ALA A 368 5.27 31.35 -16.72
CA ALA A 368 6.32 31.31 -17.75
C ALA A 368 7.66 30.70 -17.25
N GLN A 369 7.85 30.63 -15.92
CA GLN A 369 8.97 29.94 -15.28
C GLN A 369 8.41 28.91 -14.27
N PRO A 370 8.71 27.62 -14.42
CA PRO A 370 8.17 26.58 -13.55
C PRO A 370 8.67 26.72 -12.12
N GLY A 371 7.76 27.08 -11.21
CA GLY A 371 8.03 27.31 -9.79
C GLY A 371 6.87 27.99 -9.10
N ALA A 372 6.98 28.12 -7.78
CA ALA A 372 6.02 28.86 -6.96
C ALA A 372 6.75 29.63 -5.85
N ASN A 373 6.14 30.72 -5.39
CA ASN A 373 6.63 31.50 -4.27
C ASN A 373 5.86 31.16 -2.97
N ALA A 374 6.40 31.61 -1.83
CA ALA A 374 5.85 31.35 -0.51
C ALA A 374 4.40 31.80 -0.35
N LYS A 375 4.00 32.91 -0.99
CA LYS A 375 2.63 33.44 -0.94
C LYS A 375 1.67 32.55 -1.74
N GLN A 376 2.07 32.12 -2.93
CA GLN A 376 1.27 31.20 -3.75
C GLN A 376 0.99 29.90 -3.01
N PHE A 377 2.02 29.28 -2.42
CA PHE A 377 1.81 28.07 -1.61
C PHE A 377 1.00 28.33 -0.33
N ALA A 378 1.16 29.51 0.29
CA ALA A 378 0.39 29.89 1.48
C ALA A 378 -1.12 30.01 1.20
N ASP A 379 -1.52 30.23 -0.05
CA ASP A 379 -2.93 30.28 -0.47
C ASP A 379 -3.58 28.88 -0.62
N PHE A 380 -2.85 27.79 -0.38
CA PHE A 380 -3.43 26.45 -0.37
C PHE A 380 -4.51 26.32 0.70
N GLU A 381 -5.72 25.93 0.28
CA GLU A 381 -6.88 25.81 1.15
C GLU A 381 -7.19 24.35 1.49
N PHE A 382 -7.51 24.09 2.74
CA PHE A 382 -7.98 22.78 3.21
C PHE A 382 -8.94 22.93 4.40
N PHE A 383 -9.57 21.83 4.80
CA PHE A 383 -10.47 21.82 5.95
C PHE A 383 -9.73 21.36 7.20
N LEU A 384 -9.91 22.11 8.28
CA LEU A 384 -9.26 21.92 9.55
C LEU A 384 -10.26 21.40 10.60
N PRO A 385 -10.09 20.16 11.10
CA PRO A 385 -10.84 19.61 12.22
C PRO A 385 -10.52 20.28 13.56
N THR A 386 -11.17 19.83 14.62
CA THR A 386 -10.73 20.10 16.00
C THR A 386 -9.32 19.54 16.24
N LEU A 387 -8.52 20.18 17.11
CA LEU A 387 -7.16 19.72 17.41
C LEU A 387 -7.06 18.25 17.86
N PRO A 388 -7.98 17.72 18.71
CA PRO A 388 -8.00 16.29 19.04
C PRO A 388 -8.17 15.38 17.82
N GLU A 389 -9.06 15.76 16.90
CA GLU A 389 -9.31 15.01 15.66
C GLU A 389 -8.11 15.08 14.71
N GLN A 390 -7.49 16.26 14.55
CA GLN A 390 -6.23 16.42 13.79
C GLN A 390 -5.15 15.46 14.30
N LYS A 391 -4.90 15.45 15.62
CA LYS A 391 -3.91 14.57 16.27
C LYS A 391 -4.25 13.09 16.09
N ALA A 392 -5.54 12.72 16.17
CA ALA A 392 -5.97 11.35 15.97
C ALA A 392 -5.70 10.88 14.53
N ILE A 393 -6.05 11.71 13.54
CA ILE A 393 -5.82 11.43 12.11
C ILE A 393 -4.31 11.33 11.83
N ALA A 394 -3.55 12.34 12.24
CA ALA A 394 -2.10 12.36 12.09
C ALA A 394 -1.45 11.12 12.73
N SER A 395 -1.89 10.74 13.94
CA SER A 395 -1.36 9.58 14.65
C SER A 395 -1.63 8.25 13.93
N VAL A 396 -2.77 8.10 13.23
CA VAL A 396 -3.05 6.90 12.42
C VAL A 396 -2.07 6.82 11.26
N LEU A 397 -1.98 7.90 10.47
CA LEU A 397 -1.13 7.92 9.27
C LEU A 397 0.35 7.82 9.64
N SER A 398 0.80 8.53 10.68
CA SER A 398 2.19 8.47 11.14
C SER A 398 2.56 7.09 11.67
N SER A 399 1.65 6.38 12.32
CA SER A 399 1.94 5.00 12.74
C SER A 399 2.12 4.03 11.57
N LEU A 400 1.52 4.29 10.40
CA LEU A 400 1.77 3.53 9.18
C LEU A 400 3.12 3.89 8.59
N ASP A 401 3.40 5.18 8.42
CA ASP A 401 4.68 5.66 7.87
C ASP A 401 5.88 5.24 8.72
N ASP A 402 5.77 5.34 10.05
CA ASP A 402 6.86 4.95 10.96
C ASP A 402 7.13 3.44 10.88
N LYS A 403 6.09 2.61 10.64
CA LYS A 403 6.26 1.17 10.43
C LYS A 403 6.89 0.88 9.06
N ILE A 404 6.48 1.59 8.01
CA ILE A 404 7.08 1.47 6.67
C ILE A 404 8.58 1.82 6.76
N ASP A 405 8.91 2.95 7.37
CA ASP A 405 10.30 3.38 7.54
C ASP A 405 11.13 2.39 8.37
N LEU A 406 10.58 1.84 9.46
CA LEU A 406 11.23 0.79 10.23
C LEU A 406 11.53 -0.45 9.38
N LEU A 407 10.59 -0.88 8.54
CA LEU A 407 10.78 -2.04 7.65
C LEU A 407 11.86 -1.78 6.59
N HIS A 408 11.92 -0.57 6.03
CA HIS A 408 13.01 -0.19 5.12
C HIS A 408 14.37 -0.23 5.82
N ARG A 409 14.47 0.30 7.05
CA ARG A 409 15.70 0.24 7.86
C ARG A 409 16.10 -1.19 8.20
N GLN A 410 15.14 -2.04 8.55
CA GLN A 410 15.38 -3.47 8.78
C GLN A 410 15.93 -4.14 7.52
N ASN A 411 15.34 -3.88 6.36
CA ASN A 411 15.79 -4.44 5.08
C ASN A 411 17.21 -4.02 4.73
N GLN A 412 17.54 -2.75 4.92
CA GLN A 412 18.91 -2.25 4.74
C GLN A 412 19.89 -2.95 5.69
N THR A 413 19.51 -3.17 6.95
CA THR A 413 20.33 -3.87 7.95
C THR A 413 20.57 -5.34 7.56
N LEU A 414 19.52 -6.03 7.11
CA LEU A 414 19.60 -7.44 6.70
C LEU A 414 20.55 -7.62 5.51
N GLU A 415 20.47 -6.74 4.51
CA GLU A 415 21.39 -6.75 3.36
C GLU A 415 22.83 -6.45 3.79
N GLN A 416 23.03 -5.46 4.67
CA GLN A 416 24.35 -5.13 5.22
C GLN A 416 24.96 -6.28 6.03
N MET A 417 24.16 -7.01 6.81
CA MET A 417 24.60 -8.21 7.53
C MET A 417 25.08 -9.29 6.55
N ALA A 418 24.30 -9.57 5.50
CA ALA A 418 24.69 -10.53 4.47
C ALA A 418 25.99 -10.13 3.76
N GLN A 419 26.12 -8.85 3.38
CA GLN A 419 27.35 -8.29 2.79
C GLN A 419 28.56 -8.36 3.72
N THR A 420 28.36 -8.10 5.01
CA THR A 420 29.44 -8.17 6.01
C THR A 420 29.94 -9.61 6.18
N LEU A 421 29.01 -10.57 6.27
CA LEU A 421 29.34 -11.99 6.32
C LEU A 421 30.05 -12.44 5.05
N PHE A 422 29.56 -12.03 3.89
CA PHE A 422 30.17 -12.34 2.60
C PHE A 422 31.62 -11.84 2.54
N ARG A 423 31.85 -10.57 2.89
CA ARG A 423 33.19 -9.98 2.92
C ARG A 423 34.10 -10.72 3.89
N LYS A 424 33.60 -11.04 5.10
CA LYS A 424 34.40 -11.76 6.08
C LYS A 424 34.82 -13.15 5.57
N TRP A 425 33.87 -13.93 5.05
CA TRP A 425 34.10 -15.33 4.71
C TRP A 425 34.79 -15.55 3.36
N PHE A 426 34.53 -14.69 2.37
CA PHE A 426 34.94 -14.93 0.99
C PHE A 426 35.90 -13.88 0.44
N ILE A 427 36.24 -12.86 1.23
CA ILE A 427 37.26 -11.87 0.87
C ILE A 427 38.38 -11.88 1.92
N GLU A 428 38.04 -11.72 3.20
CA GLU A 428 39.04 -11.62 4.27
C GLU A 428 39.60 -12.99 4.70
N ASP A 429 38.73 -13.99 4.83
CA ASP A 429 39.10 -15.36 5.21
C ASP A 429 39.09 -16.33 4.00
N ALA A 430 39.19 -15.78 2.78
CA ALA A 430 39.27 -16.58 1.56
C ALA A 430 40.49 -17.50 1.63
N LYS A 431 40.32 -18.77 1.23
CA LYS A 431 41.43 -19.71 1.21
C LYS A 431 42.16 -19.68 -0.12
N ASP A 432 43.49 -19.73 -0.07
CA ASP A 432 44.35 -19.75 -1.26
C ASP A 432 44.21 -21.04 -2.10
N ASP A 433 43.61 -22.10 -1.55
CA ASP A 433 43.37 -23.38 -2.22
C ASP A 433 42.03 -23.45 -2.97
N TRP A 434 41.22 -22.38 -2.92
CA TRP A 434 39.97 -22.32 -3.67
C TRP A 434 40.21 -22.17 -5.18
N GLU A 435 39.43 -22.91 -5.96
CA GLU A 435 39.52 -22.91 -7.41
C GLU A 435 39.04 -21.58 -8.01
N GLU A 436 39.80 -21.00 -8.93
CA GLU A 436 39.34 -19.89 -9.76
C GLU A 436 38.44 -20.40 -10.88
N VAL A 437 37.19 -19.92 -10.92
CA VAL A 437 36.19 -20.33 -11.91
C VAL A 437 35.54 -19.14 -12.61
N SER A 438 34.99 -19.39 -13.79
CA SER A 438 34.17 -18.41 -14.51
C SER A 438 32.85 -18.14 -13.78
N LEU A 439 32.48 -16.87 -13.59
CA LEU A 439 31.15 -16.49 -13.07
C LEU A 439 30.02 -16.85 -14.05
N GLY A 440 30.29 -16.84 -15.36
CA GLY A 440 29.28 -17.07 -16.39
C GLY A 440 29.17 -18.51 -16.89
N ASP A 441 30.11 -19.37 -16.49
CA ASP A 441 30.28 -20.73 -17.04
C ASP A 441 30.92 -21.66 -16.01
N SER A 442 30.26 -21.86 -14.87
CA SER A 442 30.70 -22.79 -13.81
C SER A 442 29.53 -23.36 -13.00
N ASP A 443 29.85 -24.21 -12.03
CA ASP A 443 28.87 -24.74 -11.07
C ASP A 443 28.27 -23.65 -10.17
N LEU A 444 28.91 -22.48 -10.05
CA LEU A 444 28.37 -21.35 -9.29
C LEU A 444 27.23 -20.69 -10.06
N ALA A 445 27.44 -20.43 -11.35
CA ALA A 445 26.43 -19.85 -12.21
C ALA A 445 26.69 -20.08 -13.71
N THR A 446 25.60 -20.06 -14.46
CA THR A 446 25.60 -20.11 -15.93
C THR A 446 24.78 -18.95 -16.50
N ILE A 447 25.18 -18.41 -17.65
CA ILE A 447 24.45 -17.30 -18.28
C ILE A 447 23.08 -17.77 -18.78
N ILE A 448 22.03 -16.99 -18.48
CA ILE A 448 20.67 -17.20 -18.99
C ILE A 448 20.58 -16.62 -20.40
N SER A 449 20.24 -17.47 -21.37
CA SER A 449 20.02 -17.08 -22.76
C SER A 449 18.76 -16.21 -22.91
N SER A 450 18.76 -15.34 -23.92
CA SER A 450 17.55 -14.61 -24.30
C SER A 450 16.53 -15.56 -24.93
N GLY A 451 15.26 -15.32 -24.61
CA GLY A 451 14.15 -16.17 -24.98
C GLY A 451 13.13 -16.16 -23.85
N ILE A 452 11.85 -16.23 -24.22
CA ILE A 452 10.76 -16.43 -23.27
C ILE A 452 9.81 -17.46 -23.84
N GLU A 453 9.22 -18.27 -22.97
CA GLU A 453 8.17 -19.20 -23.34
C GLU A 453 6.86 -18.45 -23.62
N LYS A 454 5.99 -19.07 -24.43
CA LYS A 454 4.65 -18.53 -24.64
C LYS A 454 3.89 -18.57 -23.32
N PHE A 455 3.28 -17.45 -22.95
CA PHE A 455 2.48 -17.33 -21.74
C PHE A 455 1.11 -16.73 -22.04
N GLU A 456 0.13 -17.07 -21.21
CA GLU A 456 -1.21 -16.51 -21.26
C GLU A 456 -1.37 -15.40 -20.19
N GLY A 457 -2.29 -14.47 -20.44
CA GLY A 457 -2.55 -13.35 -19.54
C GLY A 457 -1.52 -12.22 -19.64
N GLU A 458 -1.41 -11.45 -18.55
CA GLU A 458 -0.53 -10.29 -18.46
C GLU A 458 0.65 -10.56 -17.51
N LYS A 459 1.87 -10.23 -17.94
CA LYS A 459 3.07 -10.17 -17.09
C LYS A 459 3.59 -8.73 -17.00
N ILE A 460 4.40 -8.43 -15.99
CA ILE A 460 5.01 -7.11 -15.81
C ILE A 460 6.36 -7.09 -16.52
N TYR A 461 6.47 -6.28 -17.57
CA TYR A 461 7.71 -5.99 -18.27
C TYR A 461 8.55 -4.94 -17.53
N ILE A 462 9.78 -5.30 -17.20
CA ILE A 462 10.74 -4.47 -16.46
C ILE A 462 11.93 -4.10 -17.36
N LYS A 463 12.10 -2.81 -17.64
CA LYS A 463 13.28 -2.24 -18.30
C LYS A 463 14.32 -1.85 -17.26
N THR A 464 15.56 -1.59 -17.69
CA THR A 464 16.62 -1.11 -16.80
C THR A 464 16.28 0.22 -16.11
N GLY A 465 15.47 1.07 -16.76
CA GLY A 465 14.95 2.31 -16.17
C GLY A 465 13.87 2.12 -15.11
N ASP A 466 13.23 0.95 -15.07
CA ASP A 466 12.20 0.61 -14.07
C ASP A 466 12.80 0.04 -12.78
N VAL A 467 14.14 -0.01 -12.70
CA VAL A 467 14.88 -0.48 -11.52
C VAL A 467 15.63 0.70 -10.93
N LYS A 468 15.56 0.88 -9.61
CA LYS A 468 16.41 1.79 -8.85
C LYS A 468 17.27 0.95 -7.92
N ASP A 469 18.55 0.88 -8.26
CA ASP A 469 19.53 0.07 -7.55
C ASP A 469 19.13 -1.42 -7.55
N THR A 470 18.65 -1.95 -6.42
CA THR A 470 18.15 -3.33 -6.28
C THR A 470 16.62 -3.47 -6.33
N ASN A 471 15.89 -2.36 -6.46
CA ASN A 471 14.43 -2.33 -6.34
C ASN A 471 13.73 -2.05 -7.66
N ILE A 472 12.71 -2.86 -7.96
CA ILE A 472 11.77 -2.59 -9.06
C ILE A 472 10.86 -1.45 -8.62
N THR A 473 10.93 -0.31 -9.32
CA THR A 473 10.15 0.91 -9.04
C THR A 473 9.13 1.22 -10.13
N GLY A 474 9.11 0.45 -11.21
CA GLY A 474 8.21 0.63 -12.34
C GLY A 474 7.88 -0.70 -13.02
N GLY A 475 7.34 -0.59 -14.23
CA GLY A 475 7.01 -1.73 -15.07
C GLY A 475 5.74 -1.50 -15.88
N THR A 476 5.63 -2.18 -17.01
CA THR A 476 4.47 -2.10 -17.90
C THR A 476 3.84 -3.47 -18.05
N LYS A 477 2.51 -3.56 -17.97
CA LYS A 477 1.83 -4.83 -18.25
C LYS A 477 1.90 -5.16 -19.73
N ILE A 478 2.20 -6.41 -20.06
CA ILE A 478 2.30 -6.92 -21.43
C ILE A 478 1.62 -8.28 -21.53
N THR A 479 1.06 -8.58 -22.71
CA THR A 479 0.73 -9.96 -23.11
C THR A 479 1.86 -10.54 -23.96
N TYR A 480 1.84 -11.84 -24.21
CA TYR A 480 2.85 -12.44 -25.09
C TYR A 480 2.80 -11.83 -26.49
N GLU A 481 1.62 -11.61 -27.07
CA GLU A 481 1.41 -11.12 -28.43
C GLU A 481 1.76 -9.63 -28.58
N SER A 482 1.51 -8.83 -27.54
CA SER A 482 1.71 -7.36 -27.57
C SER A 482 3.07 -6.92 -27.04
N ARG A 483 3.93 -7.85 -26.62
CA ARG A 483 5.21 -7.52 -25.99
C ARG A 483 6.17 -6.82 -26.96
N PRO A 484 6.96 -5.84 -26.48
CA PRO A 484 8.06 -5.31 -27.27
C PRO A 484 9.13 -6.39 -27.49
N SER A 485 9.84 -6.35 -28.61
CA SER A 485 10.91 -7.32 -28.93
C SER A 485 11.99 -7.42 -27.85
N ARG A 486 12.21 -6.34 -27.09
CA ARG A 486 13.17 -6.31 -25.97
C ARG A 486 12.66 -7.02 -24.72
N ALA A 487 11.36 -7.29 -24.56
CA ALA A 487 10.82 -8.08 -23.46
C ALA A 487 11.07 -9.58 -23.73
N ASN A 488 12.33 -10.00 -23.59
CA ASN A 488 12.78 -11.31 -24.04
C ASN A 488 13.77 -11.99 -23.08
N MET A 489 13.68 -11.67 -21.79
CA MET A 489 14.45 -12.32 -20.74
C MET A 489 13.49 -12.81 -19.66
N GLN A 490 13.46 -14.12 -19.38
CA GLN A 490 12.59 -14.73 -18.38
C GLN A 490 13.37 -14.95 -17.07
N PRO A 491 13.01 -14.26 -15.97
CA PRO A 491 13.45 -14.64 -14.63
C PRO A 491 13.05 -16.06 -14.29
N ILE A 492 13.95 -16.77 -13.61
CA ILE A 492 13.74 -18.10 -13.05
C ILE A 492 14.12 -18.10 -11.57
N LYS A 493 13.68 -19.10 -10.81
CA LYS A 493 14.14 -19.27 -9.43
C LYS A 493 15.66 -19.44 -9.39
N PHE A 494 16.27 -18.91 -8.34
CA PHE A 494 17.71 -18.85 -8.18
C PHE A 494 18.41 -18.21 -9.37
N SER A 495 17.99 -16.99 -9.72
CA SER A 495 18.68 -16.18 -10.73
C SER A 495 19.04 -14.79 -10.23
N VAL A 496 20.23 -14.34 -10.63
CA VAL A 496 20.75 -13.00 -10.34
C VAL A 496 20.88 -12.23 -11.64
N TRP A 497 20.45 -10.98 -11.66
CA TRP A 497 20.40 -10.17 -12.87
C TRP A 497 21.08 -8.83 -12.66
N PHE A 498 21.75 -8.35 -13.69
CA PHE A 498 22.37 -7.03 -13.69
C PHE A 498 22.23 -6.34 -15.05
N ALA A 499 22.18 -5.01 -15.05
CA ALA A 499 22.18 -4.25 -16.30
C ALA A 499 23.51 -4.42 -17.04
N LYS A 500 23.43 -4.63 -18.36
CA LYS A 500 24.61 -4.82 -19.21
C LYS A 500 25.46 -3.57 -19.35
N LYS A 501 24.81 -2.41 -19.36
CA LYS A 501 25.43 -1.13 -19.68
C LYS A 501 26.52 -0.76 -18.67
N GLY A 502 27.65 -0.27 -19.19
CA GLY A 502 28.77 0.24 -18.40
C GLY A 502 28.38 1.44 -17.55
N GLY A 503 28.92 1.49 -16.32
CA GLY A 503 28.64 2.55 -15.34
C GLY A 503 27.20 2.56 -14.80
N VAL A 504 26.37 1.58 -15.16
CA VAL A 504 24.98 1.47 -14.70
C VAL A 504 24.85 0.30 -13.73
N ARG A 505 24.65 0.60 -12.44
CA ARG A 505 24.33 -0.38 -11.41
C ARG A 505 22.81 -0.54 -11.27
N LYS A 506 22.27 -1.65 -11.77
CA LYS A 506 20.87 -2.09 -11.61
C LYS A 506 20.86 -3.59 -11.43
N LEU A 507 20.41 -4.06 -10.28
CA LEU A 507 20.56 -5.45 -9.87
C LEU A 507 19.20 -6.01 -9.48
N LEU A 508 18.94 -7.29 -9.77
CA LEU A 508 17.74 -7.99 -9.31
C LEU A 508 18.12 -9.40 -8.86
N MET A 509 17.50 -9.85 -7.78
CA MET A 509 17.64 -11.20 -7.27
C MET A 509 16.26 -11.88 -7.32
N PHE A 510 16.23 -13.11 -7.79
CA PHE A 510 15.07 -13.99 -7.74
C PHE A 510 15.45 -15.30 -7.07
N ASP A 511 14.98 -15.48 -5.84
CA ASP A 511 15.15 -16.69 -5.03
C ASP A 511 13.82 -17.48 -4.93
N ASP A 512 13.77 -18.48 -4.05
CA ASP A 512 12.58 -19.32 -3.83
C ASP A 512 11.33 -18.55 -3.39
N TYR A 513 11.51 -17.38 -2.81
CA TYR A 513 10.43 -16.54 -2.28
C TYR A 513 9.93 -15.52 -3.31
N SER A 514 10.59 -15.46 -4.46
CA SER A 514 10.30 -14.49 -5.50
C SER A 514 9.26 -15.03 -6.48
N ASP A 515 8.29 -14.18 -6.83
CA ASP A 515 7.29 -14.47 -7.86
C ASP A 515 7.89 -14.21 -9.26
N THR A 516 8.67 -15.17 -9.76
CA THR A 516 9.41 -15.04 -11.02
C THR A 516 8.49 -15.01 -12.24
N ASP A 517 7.37 -15.73 -12.18
CA ASP A 517 6.42 -15.85 -13.28
C ASP A 517 5.72 -14.54 -13.61
N LYS A 518 5.57 -13.67 -12.61
CA LYS A 518 4.99 -12.34 -12.76
C LYS A 518 5.80 -11.41 -13.66
N TYR A 519 7.10 -11.64 -13.86
CA TYR A 519 7.99 -10.68 -14.50
C TYR A 519 8.54 -11.19 -15.84
N ILE A 520 8.76 -10.23 -16.76
CA ILE A 520 9.60 -10.37 -17.95
C ILE A 520 10.60 -9.22 -17.93
N LEU A 521 11.88 -9.50 -18.10
CA LEU A 521 12.92 -8.48 -18.11
C LEU A 521 13.29 -8.08 -19.54
N SER A 522 13.82 -6.86 -19.68
CA SER A 522 14.36 -6.40 -20.94
C SER A 522 15.69 -7.07 -21.29
N THR A 523 16.00 -7.18 -22.58
CA THR A 523 17.30 -7.64 -23.08
C THR A 523 18.49 -6.75 -22.67
N GLY A 524 18.24 -5.60 -22.03
CA GLY A 524 19.25 -4.77 -21.38
C GLY A 524 19.78 -5.35 -20.06
N PHE A 525 19.19 -6.43 -19.56
CA PHE A 525 19.73 -7.22 -18.45
C PHE A 525 20.46 -8.46 -18.95
N SER A 526 21.48 -8.88 -18.20
CA SER A 526 22.05 -10.23 -18.24
C SER A 526 21.63 -10.98 -16.99
N GLY A 527 21.29 -12.26 -17.14
CA GLY A 527 20.91 -13.14 -16.05
C GLY A 527 21.95 -14.23 -15.83
N LEU A 528 22.19 -14.55 -14.57
CA LEU A 528 23.00 -15.67 -14.09
C LEU A 528 22.04 -16.66 -13.42
N LYS A 529 21.95 -17.87 -13.97
CA LYS A 529 21.28 -19.01 -13.33
C LYS A 529 22.23 -19.61 -12.32
N THR A 530 21.80 -19.66 -11.08
CA THR A 530 22.53 -20.28 -9.95
C THR A 530 21.79 -21.53 -9.49
N ASN A 531 22.38 -22.26 -8.55
CA ASN A 531 21.68 -23.28 -7.78
C ASN A 531 21.41 -22.76 -6.34
N GLU A 532 20.65 -23.51 -5.55
CA GLU A 532 20.31 -23.11 -4.18
C GLU A 532 21.55 -22.86 -3.31
N LEU A 533 22.62 -23.63 -3.52
CA LEU A 533 23.86 -23.55 -2.74
C LEU A 533 24.69 -22.31 -3.09
N SER A 534 24.79 -21.94 -4.36
CA SER A 534 25.61 -20.80 -4.81
C SER A 534 24.86 -19.46 -4.84
N HIS A 535 23.52 -19.46 -4.80
CA HIS A 535 22.71 -18.28 -5.09
C HIS A 535 23.07 -17.04 -4.26
N TYR A 536 23.10 -17.17 -2.94
CA TYR A 536 23.35 -16.03 -2.05
C TYR A 536 24.81 -15.56 -2.07
N TYR A 537 25.75 -16.47 -2.34
CA TYR A 537 27.15 -16.13 -2.60
C TYR A 537 27.27 -15.26 -3.86
N VAL A 538 26.72 -15.72 -4.98
CA VAL A 538 26.74 -15.00 -6.26
C VAL A 538 26.01 -13.65 -6.14
N TRP A 539 24.87 -13.61 -5.46
CA TRP A 539 24.15 -12.36 -5.20
C TRP A 539 24.99 -11.37 -4.39
N CYS A 540 25.61 -11.81 -3.31
CA CYS A 540 26.44 -10.94 -2.49
C CYS A 540 27.66 -10.43 -3.26
N PHE A 541 28.28 -11.25 -4.10
CA PHE A 541 29.35 -10.82 -5.00
C PHE A 541 28.86 -9.76 -6.00
N VAL A 542 27.74 -9.99 -6.68
CA VAL A 542 27.17 -9.05 -7.67
C VAL A 542 26.76 -7.71 -7.04
N LEU A 543 26.43 -7.70 -5.75
CA LEU A 543 26.15 -6.47 -5.01
C LEU A 543 27.38 -5.62 -4.71
N THR A 544 28.59 -6.16 -4.78
CA THR A 544 29.84 -5.45 -4.45
C THR A 544 30.17 -4.33 -5.44
N LYS A 545 31.03 -3.39 -5.05
CA LYS A 545 31.55 -2.36 -5.97
C LYS A 545 32.57 -2.95 -6.92
N GLU A 546 33.33 -3.91 -6.41
CA GLU A 546 34.34 -4.70 -7.11
C GLU A 546 33.73 -5.40 -8.32
N PHE A 547 32.57 -6.05 -8.17
CA PHE A 547 31.86 -6.62 -9.32
C PHE A 547 31.50 -5.56 -10.37
N GLN A 548 31.03 -4.38 -9.95
CA GLN A 548 30.69 -3.31 -10.88
C GLN A 548 31.91 -2.83 -11.66
N GLU A 549 33.07 -2.67 -11.00
CA GLU A 549 34.34 -2.27 -11.62
C GLU A 549 34.84 -3.34 -12.60
N ILE A 550 34.82 -4.61 -12.22
CA ILE A 550 35.20 -5.73 -13.08
C ILE A 550 34.27 -5.81 -14.30
N LYS A 551 32.95 -5.77 -14.08
CA LYS A 551 31.95 -5.74 -15.16
C LYS A 551 32.23 -4.61 -16.14
N ASP A 552 32.51 -3.42 -15.62
CA ASP A 552 32.77 -2.23 -16.45
C ASP A 552 34.09 -2.32 -17.23
N SER A 553 35.10 -3.07 -16.76
CA SER A 553 36.32 -3.34 -17.54
C SER A 553 36.11 -4.25 -18.75
N PHE A 554 35.05 -5.08 -18.75
CA PHE A 554 34.69 -5.97 -19.86
C PHE A 554 33.61 -5.39 -20.79
N VAL A 555 33.17 -4.16 -20.52
CA VAL A 555 32.25 -3.46 -21.40
C VAL A 555 32.94 -3.09 -22.71
N SER A 556 32.27 -3.35 -23.83
CA SER A 556 32.79 -3.05 -25.16
C SER A 556 31.73 -2.38 -26.02
N GLY A 557 32.16 -1.72 -27.11
CA GLY A 557 31.28 -1.01 -28.04
C GLY A 557 31.17 0.49 -27.75
N SER A 558 31.41 1.31 -28.77
CA SER A 558 31.39 2.78 -28.67
C SER A 558 29.99 3.40 -28.65
N VAL A 559 29.01 2.73 -29.26
CA VAL A 559 27.61 3.21 -29.38
C VAL A 559 26.69 2.62 -28.30
N GLN A 560 26.91 1.34 -27.94
CA GLN A 560 26.23 0.66 -26.84
C GLN A 560 27.30 0.00 -25.96
N PRO A 561 27.78 0.69 -24.91
CA PRO A 561 28.79 0.16 -24.02
C PRO A 561 28.15 -0.87 -23.09
N ASP A 562 27.94 -2.08 -23.58
CA ASP A 562 27.35 -3.20 -22.85
C ASP A 562 28.40 -4.32 -22.64
N ILE A 563 28.31 -5.04 -21.53
CA ILE A 563 29.06 -6.28 -21.34
C ILE A 563 28.47 -7.41 -22.20
N THR A 564 29.35 -8.19 -22.84
CA THR A 564 28.97 -9.35 -23.66
C THR A 564 28.93 -10.62 -22.81
N ASN A 565 28.32 -11.70 -23.33
CA ASN A 565 28.38 -13.00 -22.66
C ASN A 565 29.82 -13.47 -22.46
N GLU A 566 30.69 -13.22 -23.45
CA GLU A 566 32.12 -13.53 -23.33
C GLU A 566 32.79 -12.72 -22.23
N GLY A 567 32.47 -11.42 -22.13
CA GLY A 567 32.93 -10.59 -21.02
C GLY A 567 32.50 -11.13 -19.65
N ILE A 568 31.26 -11.63 -19.54
CA ILE A 568 30.78 -12.26 -18.29
C ILE A 568 31.54 -13.56 -18.00
N LYS A 569 31.85 -14.38 -19.02
CA LYS A 569 32.63 -15.60 -18.86
C LYS A 569 34.06 -15.34 -18.39
N ASN A 570 34.62 -14.18 -18.76
CA ASN A 570 35.96 -13.76 -18.34
C ASN A 570 36.01 -13.17 -16.92
N ILE A 571 34.87 -13.00 -16.25
CA ILE A 571 34.84 -12.64 -14.83
C ILE A 571 35.20 -13.89 -14.03
N ILE A 572 36.38 -13.88 -13.42
CA ILE A 572 36.89 -14.97 -12.58
C ILE A 572 36.56 -14.69 -11.13
N VAL A 573 36.07 -15.72 -10.43
CA VAL A 573 35.76 -15.70 -8.99
C VAL A 573 36.33 -16.94 -8.31
N LEU A 574 36.67 -16.83 -7.03
CA LEU A 574 37.02 -18.01 -6.24
C LEU A 574 35.76 -18.83 -5.97
N LYS A 575 35.86 -20.15 -6.11
CA LYS A 575 34.81 -21.12 -5.81
C LYS A 575 35.05 -21.70 -4.41
N PRO A 576 34.24 -21.34 -3.41
CA PRO A 576 34.36 -21.91 -2.09
C PRO A 576 33.91 -23.38 -2.09
N ASP A 577 34.43 -24.15 -1.13
CA ASP A 577 33.97 -25.51 -0.85
C ASP A 577 32.45 -25.55 -0.63
N GLU A 578 31.78 -26.60 -1.13
CA GLU A 578 30.32 -26.76 -0.98
C GLU A 578 29.87 -26.71 0.48
N GLN A 579 30.68 -27.25 1.41
CA GLN A 579 30.39 -27.20 2.84
C GLN A 579 30.40 -25.78 3.41
N ILE A 580 31.23 -24.89 2.86
CA ILE A 580 31.31 -23.48 3.29
C ILE A 580 30.12 -22.71 2.73
N LEU A 581 29.78 -22.93 1.45
CA LEU A 581 28.56 -22.36 0.86
C LEU A 581 27.31 -22.79 1.61
N PHE A 582 27.24 -24.07 2.04
CA PHE A 582 26.12 -24.57 2.83
C PHE A 582 25.97 -23.81 4.16
N LYS A 583 27.05 -23.71 4.94
CA LYS A 583 27.06 -22.98 6.21
C LYS A 583 26.73 -21.50 6.04
N PHE A 584 27.22 -20.87 4.98
CA PHE A 584 26.91 -19.48 4.67
C PHE A 584 25.41 -19.31 4.38
N ASN A 585 24.83 -20.21 3.58
CA ASN A 585 23.41 -20.16 3.24
C ASN A 585 22.49 -20.41 4.44
N GLU A 586 22.86 -21.28 5.39
CA GLU A 586 22.08 -21.48 6.62
C GLU A 586 21.91 -20.16 7.41
N ILE A 587 22.89 -19.26 7.32
CA ILE A 587 22.85 -17.95 7.99
C ILE A 587 22.15 -16.91 7.12
N VAL A 588 22.45 -16.87 5.82
CA VAL A 588 22.05 -15.76 4.93
C VAL A 588 20.66 -15.95 4.31
N LYS A 589 20.24 -17.19 4.01
CA LYS A 589 18.91 -17.47 3.45
C LYS A 589 17.77 -16.94 4.35
N PRO A 590 17.79 -17.11 5.68
CA PRO A 590 16.78 -16.52 6.57
C PRO A 590 16.76 -14.98 6.54
N LEU A 591 17.91 -14.31 6.33
CA LEU A 591 17.97 -12.85 6.23
C LEU A 591 17.21 -12.35 5.01
N PHE A 592 17.44 -12.98 3.84
CA PHE A 592 16.74 -12.62 2.61
C PHE A 592 15.26 -13.04 2.63
N TYR A 593 14.92 -14.16 3.29
CA TYR A 593 13.52 -14.49 3.55
C TYR A 593 12.81 -13.37 4.33
N LYS A 594 13.42 -12.89 5.41
CA LYS A 594 12.88 -11.78 6.20
C LYS A 594 12.80 -10.49 5.40
N TYR A 595 13.81 -10.23 4.56
CA TYR A 595 13.83 -9.08 3.64
C TYR A 595 12.62 -9.07 2.70
N GLN A 596 12.30 -10.22 2.10
CA GLN A 596 11.13 -10.34 1.21
C GLN A 596 9.80 -10.18 1.96
N GLN A 597 9.65 -10.79 3.14
CA GLN A 597 8.47 -10.60 3.99
C GLN A 597 8.25 -9.12 4.32
N ASN A 598 9.32 -8.40 4.66
CA ASN A 598 9.26 -6.98 4.94
C ASN A 598 8.88 -6.15 3.70
N LYS A 599 9.34 -6.52 2.49
CA LYS A 599 8.94 -5.85 1.24
C LYS A 599 7.44 -5.98 0.97
N GLU A 600 6.88 -7.18 1.15
CA GLU A 600 5.43 -7.38 1.02
C GLU A 600 4.63 -6.61 2.09
N GLN A 601 5.16 -6.54 3.31
CA GLN A 601 4.54 -5.76 4.39
C GLN A 601 4.58 -4.26 4.08
N ILE A 602 5.70 -3.72 3.59
CA ILE A 602 5.83 -2.32 3.14
C ILE A 602 4.74 -2.02 2.12
N ARG A 603 4.65 -2.81 1.04
CA ARG A 603 3.67 -2.63 -0.02
C ARG A 603 2.23 -2.63 0.50
N THR A 604 1.93 -3.51 1.45
CA THR A 604 0.59 -3.58 2.08
C THR A 604 0.29 -2.32 2.88
N LEU A 605 1.26 -1.82 3.64
CA LEU A 605 1.10 -0.63 4.48
C LEU A 605 1.02 0.66 3.64
N GLU A 606 1.81 0.77 2.57
CA GLU A 606 1.74 1.88 1.61
C GLU A 606 0.36 1.95 0.98
N ASN A 607 -0.14 0.84 0.42
CA ASN A 607 -1.48 0.77 -0.16
C ASN A 607 -2.57 1.16 0.85
N LEU A 608 -2.44 0.71 2.11
CA LEU A 608 -3.38 1.08 3.16
C LEU A 608 -3.32 2.58 3.47
N ARG A 609 -2.11 3.15 3.62
CA ARG A 609 -1.90 4.58 3.86
C ARG A 609 -2.49 5.40 2.73
N ASP A 610 -2.18 5.07 1.49
CA ASP A 610 -2.60 5.83 0.31
C ASP A 610 -4.11 5.74 0.10
N THR A 611 -4.74 4.63 0.51
CA THR A 611 -6.20 4.49 0.55
C THR A 611 -6.85 5.32 1.65
N LEU A 612 -6.23 5.38 2.84
CA LEU A 612 -6.79 6.06 4.01
C LEU A 612 -6.58 7.57 3.96
N LEU A 613 -5.45 8.03 3.43
CA LEU A 613 -5.06 9.45 3.40
C LEU A 613 -6.19 10.34 2.84
N PRO A 614 -6.67 10.16 1.60
CA PRO A 614 -7.70 11.06 1.05
C PRO A 614 -9.03 10.98 1.83
N LYS A 615 -9.38 9.81 2.36
CA LYS A 615 -10.62 9.58 3.12
C LYS A 615 -10.60 10.21 4.51
N LEU A 616 -9.44 10.21 5.16
CA LEU A 616 -9.22 10.87 6.44
C LEU A 616 -9.14 12.39 6.27
N MET A 617 -8.47 12.87 5.21
CA MET A 617 -8.38 14.31 4.91
C MET A 617 -9.72 14.92 4.48
N SER A 618 -10.65 14.12 3.94
CA SER A 618 -11.98 14.59 3.52
C SER A 618 -13.07 14.47 4.60
N GLY A 619 -12.78 13.80 5.73
CA GLY A 619 -13.77 13.46 6.74
C GLY A 619 -14.74 12.34 6.32
N GLU A 620 -14.50 11.64 5.21
CA GLU A 620 -15.25 10.44 4.81
C GLU A 620 -15.14 9.33 5.87
N ILE A 621 -13.98 9.22 6.51
CA ILE A 621 -13.75 8.35 7.66
C ILE A 621 -13.62 9.23 8.91
N LYS A 622 -14.55 9.07 9.86
CA LYS A 622 -14.47 9.69 11.19
C LYS A 622 -13.81 8.75 12.18
N LEU A 623 -12.90 9.28 12.98
CA LEU A 623 -12.27 8.54 14.08
C LEU A 623 -13.10 8.72 15.35
N LYS A 624 -13.31 7.63 16.11
CA LYS A 624 -13.88 7.75 17.46
C LYS A 624 -12.81 8.35 18.38
N ILE A 625 -13.01 9.58 18.81
CA ILE A 625 -12.15 10.24 19.78
C ILE A 625 -12.60 9.77 21.17
N ARG A 626 -11.69 9.29 22.02
CA ARG A 626 -12.03 8.97 23.41
C ARG A 626 -12.41 10.26 24.12
N GLY A 627 -13.69 10.42 24.47
CA GLY A 627 -14.19 11.58 25.19
C GLY A 627 -15.65 11.98 24.92
N GLU A 628 -16.39 11.28 24.06
CA GLU A 628 -17.85 11.40 23.92
C GLU A 628 -18.58 10.14 24.39
#